data_AF-A0A0N1I7S5-F1
#
_entry.id   AF-A0A0N1I7S5-F1
#
_cell.length_a   1.000
_cell.length_b   1.000
_cell.length_c   1.000
_cell.angle_alpha   90.00
_cell.angle_beta   90.00
_cell.angle_gamma   90.00
#
_symmetry.space_group_name_H-M   'P 1'
#
loop_
_entity.id
_entity.type
_entity.pdbx_description
1 polymer ?
#
loop_
_entity_poly.entity_id
_entity_poly.type
_entity_poly.pdbx_seq_one_letter_code
_entity_poly.pdbx_strand_id
1 'polypeptide(L)'
;MAVVHHYGSRTPVPLLRLLLAVLLCAACTAAASPYTPAEDTHTRNFLLLLAKDLPALARIWDPSVDYCSWDGVSCKSKGVVINVSNLGLSGTLPELDASLNASRIYVSEIHVDGNPGVSGPLPPSWGSLAALTYFSSSDCSISGSVPSEWNAMSSLQSFEASNTSLSGTLPVEWCTMPKLWEFTADMTSLSGTLPPQWQSMQRMFYLNLSYTNVAGTLPPAWSHMTQLSHFDLSSTKVTGVLPVEWRGMTNLLYVNLSNTDIAGTLPPTWSTLGKFVVFDMSNTQLVGTLPSEWSSMQRLRQFDVSGTRLAGTLPPEWCVLQKLTRVLLAHTALNGTLPTEYGALHLEVLDVAHTGLSGTIPAAWGSLVNLTHVDFSETQVAGCLPKEWLCTLGLTTSGVGLSSAVSRGCPSAADVCGTAHSARGLTWWMIALIVLAGVLLLAALGWWFRSRANILPAGTPDVWNEQRGDAAETYLYTSLPEQEHSSNGDATSADVVVPVCGSKDRTS
;
A
#
# COMPACT_ATOMS: atom_id res chain seq x y z
N MET A 1 -67.75 -35.94 66.19
CA MET A 1 -66.52 -36.05 67.01
C MET A 1 -65.36 -35.59 66.17
N ALA A 2 -64.79 -34.42 66.51
CA ALA A 2 -63.85 -33.68 65.68
C ALA A 2 -62.41 -33.85 66.14
N VAL A 3 -61.51 -33.83 65.16
CA VAL A 3 -60.05 -34.02 65.25
C VAL A 3 -59.35 -32.65 65.31
N VAL A 4 -58.40 -32.50 66.23
CA VAL A 4 -57.30 -31.52 66.25
C VAL A 4 -56.20 -32.13 67.15
N HIS A 5 -54.88 -31.94 67.06
CA HIS A 5 -53.96 -30.96 66.46
C HIS A 5 -52.56 -31.64 66.40
N HIS A 6 -51.67 -31.24 65.49
CA HIS A 6 -50.21 -31.36 65.69
C HIS A 6 -49.52 -30.06 65.26
N TYR A 7 -48.61 -29.56 66.11
CA TYR A 7 -47.74 -28.39 65.93
C TYR A 7 -46.27 -28.86 65.92
N GLY A 8 -45.39 -28.20 65.14
CA GLY A 8 -43.93 -28.33 65.34
C GLY A 8 -42.99 -27.87 64.21
N SER A 9 -42.65 -26.57 64.19
CA SER A 9 -41.42 -25.92 63.66
C SER A 9 -41.23 -25.63 62.15
N ARG A 10 -41.20 -24.33 61.81
CA ARG A 10 -40.52 -23.74 60.64
C ARG A 10 -39.85 -22.42 61.05
N THR A 11 -38.58 -22.28 60.75
CA THR A 11 -37.76 -21.06 60.88
C THR A 11 -38.02 -20.07 59.72
N PRO A 12 -37.86 -18.74 59.91
CA PRO A 12 -38.11 -17.77 58.85
C PRO A 12 -36.83 -17.46 58.05
N VAL A 13 -36.84 -17.80 56.75
CA VAL A 13 -35.82 -17.40 55.77
C VAL A 13 -36.43 -16.49 54.67
N PRO A 14 -36.85 -15.24 54.95
CA PRO A 14 -37.08 -14.29 53.85
C PRO A 14 -36.22 -13.02 53.91
N LEU A 15 -35.56 -12.69 55.03
CA LEU A 15 -34.81 -11.43 55.16
C LEU A 15 -33.36 -11.49 54.64
N LEU A 16 -32.71 -12.65 54.65
CA LEU A 16 -31.32 -12.80 54.18
C LEU A 16 -31.20 -12.78 52.64
N ARG A 17 -32.26 -13.19 51.93
CA ARG A 17 -32.29 -13.15 50.45
C ARG A 17 -32.56 -11.74 49.89
N LEU A 18 -33.26 -10.89 50.65
CA LEU A 18 -33.51 -9.51 50.23
C LEU A 18 -32.24 -8.64 50.36
N LEU A 19 -31.44 -8.85 51.41
CA LEU A 19 -30.16 -8.16 51.60
C LEU A 19 -29.09 -8.56 50.57
N LEU A 20 -29.03 -9.85 50.17
CA LEU A 20 -28.13 -10.27 49.08
C LEU A 20 -28.57 -9.73 47.70
N ALA A 21 -29.86 -9.59 47.44
CA ALA A 21 -30.35 -9.03 46.17
C ALA A 21 -30.07 -7.52 46.05
N VAL A 22 -30.10 -6.77 47.15
CA VAL A 22 -29.75 -5.34 47.18
C VAL A 22 -28.22 -5.14 47.11
N LEU A 23 -27.42 -6.04 47.68
CA LEU A 23 -25.95 -6.00 47.58
C LEU A 23 -25.41 -6.49 46.22
N LEU A 24 -26.12 -7.38 45.52
CA LEU A 24 -25.76 -7.83 44.16
C LEU A 24 -26.14 -6.83 43.07
N CYS A 25 -27.00 -5.84 43.36
CA CYS A 25 -27.33 -4.75 42.44
C CYS A 25 -26.32 -3.59 42.50
N ALA A 26 -25.49 -3.53 43.56
CA ALA A 26 -24.46 -2.50 43.75
C ALA A 26 -23.10 -2.83 43.09
N ALA A 27 -23.00 -3.97 42.38
CA ALA A 27 -21.79 -4.41 41.70
C ALA A 27 -21.96 -4.55 40.19
N CYS A 28 -22.93 -3.85 39.59
CA CYS A 28 -22.80 -3.45 38.19
C CYS A 28 -21.83 -2.27 38.17
N THR A 29 -20.54 -2.53 38.39
CA THR A 29 -19.51 -1.58 37.98
C THR A 29 -19.57 -1.59 36.46
N ALA A 30 -20.39 -0.71 35.88
CA ALA A 30 -20.12 -0.21 34.55
C ALA A 30 -18.62 0.09 34.54
N ALA A 31 -17.87 -0.60 33.67
CA ALA A 31 -16.44 -0.38 33.58
C ALA A 31 -16.22 1.12 33.55
N ALA A 32 -15.49 1.65 34.54
CA ALA A 32 -15.28 3.09 34.63
C ALA A 32 -14.76 3.56 33.26
N SER A 33 -15.39 4.61 32.71
CA SER A 33 -14.97 5.20 31.45
C SER A 33 -13.43 5.33 31.45
N PRO A 34 -12.73 4.89 30.39
CA PRO A 34 -11.28 5.02 30.33
C PRO A 34 -10.82 6.49 30.29
N TYR A 35 -11.76 7.43 30.23
CA TYR A 35 -11.55 8.85 30.08
C TYR A 35 -11.89 9.60 31.37
N THR A 36 -11.24 10.74 31.59
CA THR A 36 -11.61 11.65 32.67
C THR A 36 -13.00 12.26 32.40
N PRO A 37 -13.74 12.70 33.43
CA PRO A 37 -15.05 13.34 33.21
C PRO A 37 -15.00 14.56 32.28
N ALA A 38 -13.89 15.29 32.30
CA ALA A 38 -13.66 16.42 31.40
C ALA A 38 -13.46 15.95 29.95
N GLU A 39 -12.71 14.87 29.73
CA GLU A 39 -12.51 14.29 28.40
C GLU A 39 -13.82 13.74 27.84
N ASP A 40 -14.60 13.03 28.66
CA ASP A 40 -15.92 12.53 28.27
C ASP A 40 -16.84 13.68 27.83
N THR A 41 -16.90 14.74 28.62
CA THR A 41 -17.77 15.89 28.33
C THR A 41 -17.39 16.56 27.00
N HIS A 42 -16.11 16.86 26.79
CA HIS A 42 -15.66 17.58 25.60
C HIS A 42 -15.69 16.70 24.35
N THR A 43 -15.35 15.41 24.49
CA THR A 43 -15.42 14.45 23.39
C THR A 43 -16.87 14.27 22.94
N ARG A 44 -17.80 14.10 23.89
CA ARG A 44 -19.23 14.02 23.57
C ARG A 44 -19.73 15.27 22.86
N ASN A 45 -19.37 16.45 23.34
CA ASN A 45 -19.81 17.71 22.71
C ASN A 45 -19.23 17.88 21.30
N PHE A 46 -17.99 17.43 21.06
CA PHE A 46 -17.40 17.38 19.72
C PHE A 46 -18.17 16.42 18.80
N LEU A 47 -18.53 15.23 19.27
CA LEU A 47 -19.36 14.29 18.49
C LEU A 47 -20.74 14.87 18.17
N LEU A 48 -21.39 15.55 19.13
CA LEU A 48 -22.66 16.21 18.89
C LEU A 48 -22.55 17.36 17.88
N LEU A 49 -21.43 18.08 17.88
CA LEU A 49 -21.13 19.09 16.88
C LEU A 49 -20.96 18.47 15.49
N LEU A 50 -20.27 17.33 15.40
CA LEU A 50 -20.16 16.57 14.16
C LEU A 50 -21.53 16.10 13.66
N ALA A 51 -22.40 15.61 14.55
CA ALA A 51 -23.75 15.18 14.18
C ALA A 51 -24.68 16.33 13.75
N LYS A 52 -24.42 17.54 14.25
CA LYS A 52 -25.12 18.75 13.82
C LYS A 52 -24.76 19.12 12.38
N ASP A 53 -23.47 19.05 12.03
CA ASP A 53 -22.97 19.49 10.72
C ASP A 53 -22.96 18.35 9.67
N LEU A 54 -23.11 17.10 10.12
CA LEU A 54 -23.39 15.90 9.32
C LEU A 54 -24.74 15.28 9.75
N PRO A 55 -25.89 15.82 9.31
CA PRO A 55 -27.20 15.58 9.92
C PRO A 55 -27.70 14.12 9.91
N ALA A 56 -27.15 13.28 9.03
CA ALA A 56 -27.46 11.85 9.01
C ALA A 56 -26.99 11.15 10.31
N LEU A 57 -25.90 11.61 10.92
CA LEU A 57 -25.40 11.06 12.18
C LEU A 57 -26.37 11.33 13.34
N ALA A 58 -27.05 12.48 13.36
CA ALA A 58 -28.04 12.80 14.39
C ALA A 58 -29.24 11.82 14.43
N ARG A 59 -29.42 10.98 13.39
CA ARG A 59 -30.45 9.93 13.36
C ARG A 59 -30.01 8.62 14.01
N ILE A 60 -28.70 8.38 14.10
CA ILE A 60 -28.10 7.15 14.62
C ILE A 60 -27.34 7.37 15.93
N TRP A 61 -27.04 8.62 16.28
CA TRP A 61 -26.37 9.00 17.52
C TRP A 61 -27.39 9.54 18.51
N ASP A 62 -27.81 8.69 19.46
CA ASP A 62 -28.77 9.06 20.49
C ASP A 62 -28.09 9.82 21.64
N PRO A 63 -28.36 11.13 21.82
CA PRO A 63 -27.74 11.95 22.86
C PRO A 63 -28.16 11.56 24.29
N SER A 64 -29.08 10.61 24.49
CA SER A 64 -29.49 10.14 25.82
C SER A 64 -28.64 8.99 26.37
N VAL A 65 -27.86 8.31 25.52
CA VAL A 65 -27.03 7.16 25.90
C VAL A 65 -25.53 7.46 25.80
N ASP A 66 -24.70 6.55 26.29
CA ASP A 66 -23.25 6.67 26.16
C ASP A 66 -22.83 6.69 24.68
N TYR A 67 -21.97 7.65 24.30
CA TYR A 67 -21.50 7.78 22.93
C TYR A 67 -20.65 6.59 22.49
N CYS A 68 -20.09 5.83 23.43
CA CYS A 68 -19.39 4.58 23.13
C CYS A 68 -20.30 3.47 22.57
N SER A 69 -21.63 3.65 22.62
CA SER A 69 -22.61 2.75 21.99
C SER A 69 -23.17 3.27 20.67
N TRP A 70 -22.74 4.44 20.20
CA TRP A 70 -23.21 5.01 18.95
C TRP A 70 -22.62 4.27 17.75
N ASP A 71 -23.42 4.09 16.71
CA ASP A 71 -22.97 3.47 15.46
C ASP A 71 -21.77 4.21 14.88
N GLY A 72 -20.69 3.48 14.60
CA GLY A 72 -19.44 4.04 14.12
C GLY A 72 -18.53 4.65 15.19
N VAL A 73 -18.90 4.64 16.47
CA VAL A 73 -18.06 5.14 17.57
C VAL A 73 -17.51 3.97 18.39
N SER A 74 -16.19 3.92 18.56
CA SER A 74 -15.50 2.91 19.37
C SER A 74 -14.61 3.56 20.40
N CYS A 75 -14.87 3.28 21.68
CA CYS A 75 -14.07 3.78 22.78
C CYS A 75 -12.94 2.80 23.12
N LYS A 76 -11.69 3.22 22.95
CA LYS A 76 -10.49 2.43 23.26
C LYS A 76 -9.69 3.10 24.36
N SER A 77 -8.79 2.35 24.99
CA SER A 77 -7.87 2.89 26.00
C SER A 77 -6.94 3.99 25.48
N LYS A 78 -6.77 4.09 24.15
CA LYS A 78 -5.93 5.10 23.47
C LYS A 78 -6.72 6.26 22.88
N GLY A 79 -8.04 6.30 23.09
CA GLY A 79 -8.92 7.33 22.56
C GLY A 79 -10.16 6.78 21.86
N VAL A 80 -11.02 7.70 21.45
CA VAL A 80 -12.25 7.43 20.71
C VAL A 80 -11.94 7.37 19.22
N VAL A 81 -12.37 6.30 18.58
CA VAL A 81 -12.32 6.11 17.12
C VAL A 81 -13.71 6.36 16.55
N ILE A 82 -13.79 7.24 15.56
CA ILE A 82 -15.00 7.52 14.79
C ILE A 82 -14.80 6.93 13.40
N ASN A 83 -15.58 5.93 13.02
CA ASN A 83 -15.64 5.41 11.66
C ASN A 83 -17.08 5.49 11.14
N VAL A 84 -17.31 6.48 10.29
CA VAL A 84 -18.59 6.79 9.67
C VAL A 84 -18.49 6.80 8.15
N SER A 85 -17.55 5.99 7.63
CA SER A 85 -17.26 5.86 6.21
C SER A 85 -18.42 5.18 5.47
N ASN A 86 -18.66 5.58 4.22
CA ASN A 86 -19.66 4.99 3.32
C ASN A 86 -21.10 4.99 3.87
N LEU A 87 -21.47 5.96 4.71
CA LEU A 87 -22.82 6.07 5.28
C LEU A 87 -23.74 7.00 4.47
N GLY A 88 -23.28 7.50 3.31
CA GLY A 88 -24.02 8.47 2.50
C GLY A 88 -24.18 9.81 3.22
N LEU A 89 -23.18 10.21 4.02
CA LEU A 89 -23.20 11.45 4.77
C LEU A 89 -23.15 12.66 3.82
N SER A 90 -23.78 13.75 4.26
CA SER A 90 -23.70 15.05 3.59
C SER A 90 -23.61 16.17 4.62
N GLY A 91 -22.96 17.28 4.24
CA GLY A 91 -22.70 18.41 5.13
C GLY A 91 -21.23 18.83 5.09
N THR A 92 -20.74 19.39 6.20
CA THR A 92 -19.37 19.90 6.35
C THR A 92 -18.71 19.39 7.63
N LEU A 93 -17.39 19.36 7.66
CA LEU A 93 -16.65 19.13 8.91
C LEU A 93 -16.72 20.40 9.79
N PRO A 94 -17.01 20.27 11.10
CA PRO A 94 -17.22 21.42 11.96
C PRO A 94 -15.93 22.09 12.44
N GLU A 95 -15.94 23.42 12.53
CA GLU A 95 -14.95 24.17 13.32
C GLU A 95 -15.18 23.98 14.82
N LEU A 96 -14.09 23.94 15.60
CA LEU A 96 -14.16 23.98 17.06
C LEU A 96 -14.51 25.40 17.52
N ASP A 97 -15.58 25.55 18.30
CA ASP A 97 -15.93 26.81 18.93
C ASP A 97 -15.24 27.00 20.30
N ALA A 98 -15.32 28.21 20.85
CA ALA A 98 -14.68 28.58 22.12
C ALA A 98 -15.23 27.84 23.35
N SER A 99 -16.37 27.14 23.24
CA SER A 99 -16.92 26.33 24.33
C SER A 99 -16.24 24.97 24.47
N LEU A 100 -15.51 24.53 23.44
CA LEU A 100 -14.78 23.27 23.43
C LEU A 100 -13.30 23.48 23.80
N ASN A 101 -12.87 22.88 24.90
CA ASN A 101 -11.46 22.72 25.18
C ASN A 101 -10.87 21.57 24.34
N ALA A 102 -10.23 21.91 23.21
CA ALA A 102 -9.65 20.96 22.27
C ALA A 102 -8.62 19.99 22.90
N SER A 103 -7.89 20.43 23.94
CA SER A 103 -6.95 19.56 24.68
C SER A 103 -7.62 18.45 25.49
N ARG A 104 -8.95 18.55 25.68
CA ARG A 104 -9.78 17.55 26.36
C ARG A 104 -10.63 16.74 25.37
N ILE A 105 -10.59 17.02 24.08
CA ILE A 105 -11.22 16.16 23.08
C ILE A 105 -10.30 14.95 22.87
N TYR A 106 -10.77 13.76 23.24
CA TYR A 106 -9.98 12.53 23.24
C TYR A 106 -10.34 11.60 22.08
N VAL A 107 -10.57 12.20 20.92
CA VAL A 107 -10.75 11.48 19.64
C VAL A 107 -9.38 11.19 19.05
N SER A 108 -9.06 9.91 18.88
CA SER A 108 -7.77 9.44 18.36
C SER A 108 -7.79 9.19 16.86
N GLU A 109 -8.94 8.84 16.30
CA GLU A 109 -9.07 8.54 14.87
C GLU A 109 -10.42 9.00 14.34
N ILE A 110 -10.43 9.59 13.15
CA ILE A 110 -11.64 10.00 12.43
C ILE A 110 -11.55 9.46 11.00
N HIS A 111 -12.52 8.63 10.63
CA HIS A 111 -12.66 8.05 9.29
C HIS A 111 -14.01 8.46 8.73
N VAL A 112 -14.01 9.31 7.69
CA VAL A 112 -15.22 9.79 7.00
C VAL A 112 -15.27 9.40 5.53
N ASP A 113 -14.44 8.45 5.11
CA ASP A 113 -14.20 8.11 3.70
C ASP A 113 -15.45 7.67 2.94
N GLY A 114 -15.45 7.83 1.62
CA GLY A 114 -16.52 7.34 0.75
C GLY A 114 -17.87 8.02 0.97
N ASN A 115 -17.85 9.25 1.49
CA ASN A 115 -19.04 10.09 1.66
C ASN A 115 -18.99 11.30 0.72
N PRO A 116 -19.42 11.17 -0.55
CA PRO A 116 -19.28 12.23 -1.54
C PRO A 116 -20.08 13.51 -1.21
N GLY A 117 -21.08 13.43 -0.34
CA GLY A 117 -21.83 14.60 0.13
C GLY A 117 -21.13 15.41 1.23
N VAL A 118 -20.08 14.88 1.85
CA VAL A 118 -19.25 15.61 2.83
C VAL A 118 -18.35 16.55 2.05
N SER A 119 -18.50 17.85 2.30
CA SER A 119 -17.92 18.92 1.49
C SER A 119 -17.40 20.08 2.35
N GLY A 120 -16.96 21.16 1.70
CA GLY A 120 -16.40 22.33 2.37
C GLY A 120 -14.93 22.15 2.78
N PRO A 121 -14.34 23.15 3.45
CA PRO A 121 -12.92 23.12 3.81
C PRO A 121 -12.61 22.19 4.98
N LEU A 122 -11.36 21.78 5.07
CA LEU A 122 -10.80 21.20 6.29
C LEU A 122 -10.77 22.27 7.41
N PRO A 123 -11.23 21.97 8.63
CA PRO A 123 -11.30 22.98 9.69
C PRO A 123 -9.90 23.32 10.25
N PRO A 124 -9.40 24.57 10.15
CA PRO A 124 -8.09 24.93 10.71
C PRO A 124 -8.03 24.78 12.24
N SER A 125 -9.16 24.95 12.93
CA SER A 125 -9.24 24.79 14.40
C SER A 125 -8.87 23.38 14.89
N TRP A 126 -8.96 22.36 14.02
CA TRP A 126 -8.53 21.00 14.33
C TRP A 126 -7.04 20.88 14.62
N GLY A 127 -6.24 21.91 14.27
CA GLY A 127 -4.86 22.06 14.73
C GLY A 127 -4.69 21.91 16.25
N SER A 128 -5.75 22.16 17.03
CA SER A 128 -5.75 22.05 18.50
C SER A 128 -6.11 20.66 19.03
N LEU A 129 -6.48 19.69 18.17
CA LEU A 129 -6.82 18.33 18.59
C LEU A 129 -5.57 17.52 18.95
N ALA A 130 -5.22 17.54 20.25
CA ALA A 130 -3.98 16.96 20.75
C ALA A 130 -3.96 15.41 20.74
N ALA A 131 -5.13 14.77 20.72
CA ALA A 131 -5.27 13.32 20.72
C ALA A 131 -5.37 12.70 19.32
N LEU A 132 -5.71 13.48 18.29
CA LEU A 132 -5.97 12.96 16.95
C LEU A 132 -4.66 12.43 16.35
N THR A 133 -4.66 11.15 15.99
CA THR A 133 -3.52 10.43 15.41
C THR A 133 -3.74 10.08 13.94
N TYR A 134 -4.99 9.86 13.54
CA TYR A 134 -5.35 9.47 12.19
C TYR A 134 -6.58 10.24 11.75
N PHE A 135 -6.54 10.79 10.55
CA PHE A 135 -7.70 11.41 9.91
C PHE A 135 -7.76 11.00 8.44
N SER A 136 -8.88 10.41 8.03
CA SER A 136 -9.14 10.09 6.63
C SER A 136 -10.48 10.67 6.17
N SER A 137 -10.44 11.29 4.99
CA SER A 137 -11.59 11.86 4.29
C SER A 137 -11.52 11.61 2.78
N SER A 138 -10.93 10.48 2.38
CA SER A 138 -10.81 10.10 0.99
C SER A 138 -12.19 9.89 0.35
N ASP A 139 -12.29 10.11 -0.95
CA ASP A 139 -13.55 9.98 -1.70
C ASP A 139 -14.71 10.88 -1.17
N CYS A 140 -14.36 12.02 -0.57
CA CYS A 140 -15.30 13.08 -0.17
C CYS A 140 -15.18 14.31 -1.09
N SER A 141 -16.17 15.20 -1.04
CA SER A 141 -16.12 16.51 -1.73
C SER A 141 -15.41 17.60 -0.91
N ILE A 142 -14.48 17.21 -0.03
CA ILE A 142 -13.67 18.15 0.77
C ILE A 142 -12.89 19.07 -0.18
N SER A 143 -12.92 20.37 0.10
CA SER A 143 -12.38 21.43 -0.78
C SER A 143 -11.52 22.41 0.02
N GLY A 144 -11.16 23.55 -0.57
CA GLY A 144 -10.30 24.54 0.10
C GLY A 144 -8.85 24.06 0.19
N SER A 145 -8.07 24.65 1.10
CA SER A 145 -6.66 24.34 1.28
C SER A 145 -6.42 23.39 2.44
N VAL A 146 -5.30 22.66 2.39
CA VAL A 146 -4.74 21.98 3.56
C VAL A 146 -4.36 23.03 4.61
N PRO A 147 -4.90 23.00 5.84
CA PRO A 147 -4.69 24.07 6.82
C PRO A 147 -3.24 24.13 7.33
N SER A 148 -2.66 25.33 7.32
CA SER A 148 -1.31 25.56 7.87
C SER A 148 -1.26 25.37 9.38
N GLU A 149 -2.37 25.66 10.06
CA GLU A 149 -2.60 25.60 11.50
C GLU A 149 -2.52 24.17 12.07
N TRP A 150 -2.63 23.15 11.21
CA TRP A 150 -2.43 21.76 11.61
C TRP A 150 -0.99 21.46 12.00
N ASN A 151 -0.06 22.38 11.77
CA ASN A 151 1.29 22.31 12.33
C ASN A 151 1.29 22.21 13.87
N ALA A 152 0.24 22.68 14.55
CA ALA A 152 0.06 22.58 16.00
C ALA A 152 -0.36 21.19 16.50
N MET A 153 -0.74 20.26 15.60
CA MET A 153 -1.19 18.93 16.00
C MET A 153 -0.03 18.10 16.54
N SER A 154 -0.03 17.87 17.84
CA SER A 154 1.07 17.18 18.54
C SER A 154 1.08 15.65 18.36
N SER A 155 0.01 15.07 17.81
CA SER A 155 -0.17 13.62 17.73
C SER A 155 -0.53 13.08 16.34
N LEU A 156 -0.88 13.94 15.38
CA LEU A 156 -1.28 13.49 14.04
C LEU A 156 -0.12 12.75 13.37
N GLN A 157 -0.43 11.56 12.89
CA GLN A 157 0.52 10.58 12.37
C GLN A 157 0.24 10.27 10.91
N SER A 158 -1.03 10.09 10.55
CA SER A 158 -1.48 9.87 9.18
C SER A 158 -2.63 10.81 8.85
N PHE A 159 -2.56 11.38 7.65
CA PHE A 159 -3.62 12.16 7.05
C PHE A 159 -3.86 11.71 5.62
N GLU A 160 -5.08 11.25 5.35
CA GLU A 160 -5.50 10.72 4.05
C GLU A 160 -6.68 11.52 3.50
N ALA A 161 -6.53 12.08 2.31
CA ALA A 161 -7.57 12.86 1.63
C ALA A 161 -7.52 12.66 0.11
N SER A 162 -7.24 11.44 -0.31
CA SER A 162 -7.18 11.03 -1.71
C SER A 162 -8.53 11.21 -2.39
N ASN A 163 -8.52 11.58 -3.68
CA ASN A 163 -9.73 11.78 -4.48
C ASN A 163 -10.72 12.77 -3.83
N THR A 164 -10.23 13.97 -3.51
CA THR A 164 -11.01 15.09 -2.97
C THR A 164 -10.86 16.35 -3.82
N SER A 165 -11.64 17.39 -3.54
CA SER A 165 -11.51 18.72 -4.18
C SER A 165 -10.50 19.63 -3.47
N LEU A 166 -9.58 19.09 -2.66
CA LEU A 166 -8.53 19.87 -2.01
C LEU A 166 -7.69 20.63 -3.04
N SER A 167 -7.30 21.85 -2.69
CA SER A 167 -6.65 22.82 -3.57
C SER A 167 -5.66 23.68 -2.79
N GLY A 168 -5.11 24.74 -3.38
CA GLY A 168 -4.09 25.57 -2.73
C GLY A 168 -2.71 24.91 -2.75
N THR A 169 -1.86 25.24 -1.79
CA THR A 169 -0.45 24.79 -1.75
C THR A 169 -0.18 23.89 -0.55
N LEU A 170 0.90 23.11 -0.63
CA LEU A 170 1.45 22.40 0.52
C LEU A 170 1.90 23.41 1.61
N PRO A 171 1.44 23.27 2.86
CA PRO A 171 1.79 24.21 3.94
C PRO A 171 3.24 24.02 4.38
N VAL A 172 4.00 25.11 4.37
CA VAL A 172 5.42 25.09 4.80
C VAL A 172 5.53 24.85 6.31
N GLU A 173 4.54 25.30 7.08
CA GLU A 173 4.43 25.22 8.53
C GLU A 173 4.44 23.78 9.05
N TRP A 174 3.99 22.82 8.24
CA TRP A 174 4.00 21.39 8.56
C TRP A 174 5.40 20.82 8.78
N CYS A 175 6.45 21.57 8.39
CA CYS A 175 7.84 21.25 8.75
C CYS A 175 8.06 21.07 10.26
N THR A 176 7.16 21.60 11.10
CA THR A 176 7.20 21.50 12.57
C THR A 176 6.38 20.35 13.16
N MET A 177 5.63 19.59 12.34
CA MET A 177 4.79 18.51 12.83
C MET A 177 5.64 17.36 13.39
N PRO A 178 5.47 16.98 14.67
CA PRO A 178 6.41 16.09 15.35
C PRO A 178 6.18 14.60 15.09
N LYS A 179 5.03 14.21 14.51
CA LYS A 179 4.66 12.79 14.36
C LYS A 179 4.13 12.38 13.00
N LEU A 180 3.90 13.32 12.07
CA LEU A 180 3.35 13.00 10.76
C LEU A 180 4.34 12.10 10.00
N TRP A 181 3.91 10.89 9.69
CA TRP A 181 4.67 9.89 8.95
C TRP A 181 4.00 9.52 7.62
N GLU A 182 2.70 9.77 7.48
CA GLU A 182 1.94 9.52 6.26
C GLU A 182 1.12 10.73 5.86
N PHE A 183 1.21 11.09 4.58
CA PHE A 183 0.35 12.07 3.96
C PHE A 183 -0.02 11.63 2.55
N THR A 184 -1.31 11.39 2.32
CA THR A 184 -1.87 11.07 1.01
C THR A 184 -2.92 12.10 0.62
N ALA A 185 -2.75 12.71 -0.55
CA ALA A 185 -3.69 13.64 -1.14
C ALA A 185 -3.62 13.57 -2.67
N ASP A 186 -3.46 12.35 -3.19
CA ASP A 186 -3.50 12.07 -4.61
C ASP A 186 -4.90 12.31 -5.20
N MET A 187 -4.97 12.53 -6.51
CA MET A 187 -6.22 12.86 -7.21
C MET A 187 -6.93 14.09 -6.59
N THR A 188 -6.16 15.15 -6.30
CA THR A 188 -6.68 16.43 -5.81
C THR A 188 -6.23 17.60 -6.70
N SER A 189 -6.73 18.80 -6.42
CA SER A 189 -6.32 20.04 -7.10
C SER A 189 -5.16 20.76 -6.39
N LEU A 190 -4.43 20.10 -5.47
CA LEU A 190 -3.25 20.68 -4.82
C LEU A 190 -2.23 21.17 -5.85
N SER A 191 -1.59 22.30 -5.56
CA SER A 191 -0.73 23.04 -6.48
C SER A 191 0.47 23.66 -5.75
N GLY A 192 1.23 24.52 -6.41
CA GLY A 192 2.44 25.12 -5.84
C GLY A 192 3.62 24.16 -5.89
N THR A 193 4.58 24.32 -4.97
CA THR A 193 5.84 23.56 -4.98
C THR A 193 5.99 22.67 -3.75
N LEU A 194 6.82 21.63 -3.85
CA LEU A 194 7.30 20.85 -2.71
C LEU A 194 8.12 21.77 -1.76
N PRO A 195 7.73 21.95 -0.48
CA PRO A 195 8.42 22.86 0.42
C PRO A 195 9.81 22.32 0.81
N PRO A 196 10.92 23.02 0.52
CA PRO A 196 12.25 22.57 0.96
C PRO A 196 12.39 22.46 2.48
N GLN A 197 11.61 23.24 3.24
CA GLN A 197 11.58 23.26 4.71
C GLN A 197 11.12 21.92 5.29
N TRP A 198 10.37 21.11 4.53
CA TRP A 198 10.00 19.76 4.96
C TRP A 198 11.21 18.83 5.20
N GLN A 199 12.44 19.27 4.87
CA GLN A 199 13.68 18.62 5.31
C GLN A 199 13.74 18.28 6.81
N SER A 200 13.00 19.01 7.66
CA SER A 200 12.92 18.73 9.11
C SER A 200 11.90 17.66 9.50
N MET A 201 11.06 17.17 8.58
CA MET A 201 10.04 16.15 8.82
C MET A 201 10.67 14.76 8.88
N GLN A 202 11.44 14.51 9.95
CA GLN A 202 12.22 13.29 10.15
C GLN A 202 11.39 12.03 10.37
N ARG A 203 10.06 12.12 10.41
CA ARG A 203 9.16 10.97 10.52
C ARG A 203 8.41 10.64 9.24
N MET A 204 8.39 11.54 8.26
CA MET A 204 7.72 11.30 7.00
C MET A 204 8.27 10.02 6.36
N PHE A 205 7.39 9.07 6.13
CA PHE A 205 7.70 7.73 5.64
C PHE A 205 6.93 7.44 4.35
N TYR A 206 5.69 7.91 4.23
CA TYR A 206 4.82 7.74 3.07
C TYR A 206 4.27 9.10 2.60
N LEU A 207 4.56 9.48 1.36
CA LEU A 207 4.05 10.70 0.74
C LEU A 207 3.52 10.39 -0.65
N ASN A 208 2.22 10.56 -0.85
CA ASN A 208 1.57 10.42 -2.16
C ASN A 208 0.81 11.69 -2.53
N LEU A 209 1.27 12.36 -3.60
CA LEU A 209 0.62 13.53 -4.19
C LEU A 209 0.42 13.33 -5.71
N SER A 210 0.32 12.08 -6.14
CA SER A 210 0.09 11.75 -7.56
C SER A 210 -1.21 12.34 -8.09
N TYR A 211 -1.29 12.59 -9.38
CA TYR A 211 -2.47 13.19 -10.02
C TYR A 211 -2.91 14.53 -9.39
N THR A 212 -1.94 15.38 -9.02
CA THR A 212 -2.16 16.74 -8.54
C THR A 212 -1.54 17.79 -9.47
N ASN A 213 -1.77 19.08 -9.18
CA ASN A 213 -1.15 20.20 -9.88
C ASN A 213 0.17 20.67 -9.24
N VAL A 214 0.77 19.89 -8.34
CA VAL A 214 2.07 20.21 -7.73
C VAL A 214 3.12 20.33 -8.83
N ALA A 215 3.93 21.39 -8.74
CA ALA A 215 4.89 21.82 -9.75
C ALA A 215 6.24 22.22 -9.13
N GLY A 216 7.13 22.79 -9.93
CA GLY A 216 8.46 23.20 -9.50
C GLY A 216 9.46 22.04 -9.54
N THR A 217 10.46 22.05 -8.67
CA THR A 217 11.55 21.07 -8.68
C THR A 217 11.56 20.20 -7.42
N LEU A 218 12.19 19.03 -7.51
CA LEU A 218 12.48 18.17 -6.36
C LEU A 218 13.50 18.86 -5.43
N PRO A 219 13.19 19.11 -4.14
CA PRO A 219 14.10 19.82 -3.25
C PRO A 219 15.33 18.99 -2.89
N PRO A 220 16.57 19.44 -3.18
CA PRO A 220 17.79 18.75 -2.74
C PRO A 220 17.87 18.62 -1.21
N ALA A 221 17.30 19.59 -0.49
CA ALA A 221 17.20 19.63 0.98
C ALA A 221 16.48 18.40 1.57
N TRP A 222 15.59 17.74 0.80
CA TRP A 222 14.92 16.52 1.25
C TRP A 222 15.87 15.33 1.43
N SER A 223 17.13 15.45 1.03
CA SER A 223 18.20 14.53 1.43
C SER A 223 18.30 14.31 2.96
N HIS A 224 17.78 15.25 3.77
CA HIS A 224 17.69 15.10 5.22
C HIS A 224 16.44 14.32 5.70
N MET A 225 15.44 14.06 4.86
CA MET A 225 14.24 13.29 5.22
C MET A 225 14.54 11.79 5.20
N THR A 226 15.43 11.36 6.08
CA THR A 226 16.05 10.03 6.02
C THR A 226 15.08 8.87 6.27
N GLN A 227 13.88 9.10 6.80
CA GLN A 227 12.85 8.07 6.99
C GLN A 227 11.93 7.87 5.79
N LEU A 228 11.96 8.75 4.79
CA LEU A 228 11.07 8.65 3.63
C LEU A 228 11.35 7.33 2.90
N SER A 229 10.29 6.56 2.70
CA SER A 229 10.35 5.20 2.14
C SER A 229 9.53 5.08 0.86
N HIS A 230 8.34 5.67 0.83
CA HIS A 230 7.42 5.63 -0.30
C HIS A 230 7.11 7.06 -0.73
N PHE A 231 7.39 7.36 -1.99
CA PHE A 231 7.24 8.69 -2.55
C PHE A 231 6.66 8.63 -3.95
N ASP A 232 5.45 9.15 -4.12
CA ASP A 232 4.75 9.15 -5.40
C ASP A 232 4.31 10.58 -5.77
N LEU A 233 4.81 11.08 -6.89
CA LEU A 233 4.41 12.33 -7.55
C LEU A 233 4.05 12.09 -9.02
N SER A 234 3.66 10.87 -9.37
CA SER A 234 3.30 10.56 -10.75
C SER A 234 2.14 11.42 -11.23
N SER A 235 2.13 11.73 -12.52
CA SER A 235 1.10 12.58 -13.14
C SER A 235 0.94 13.96 -12.46
N THR A 236 2.06 14.58 -12.07
CA THR A 236 2.12 15.96 -11.57
C THR A 236 2.88 16.87 -12.54
N LYS A 237 3.00 18.16 -12.22
CA LYS A 237 3.70 19.18 -13.03
C LYS A 237 5.13 19.41 -12.55
N VAL A 238 5.72 18.45 -11.85
CA VAL A 238 7.09 18.57 -11.35
C VAL A 238 8.09 18.48 -12.51
N THR A 239 9.12 19.32 -12.42
CA THR A 239 10.13 19.59 -13.46
C THR A 239 11.53 19.56 -12.82
N GLY A 240 12.57 19.83 -13.62
CA GLY A 240 13.94 19.94 -13.13
C GLY A 240 14.68 18.62 -13.25
N VAL A 241 15.52 18.28 -12.28
CA VAL A 241 16.37 17.07 -12.32
C VAL A 241 16.25 16.27 -11.03
N LEU A 242 16.63 14.99 -11.09
CA LEU A 242 16.81 14.16 -9.91
C LEU A 242 17.98 14.70 -9.05
N PRO A 243 17.75 15.12 -7.79
CA PRO A 243 18.81 15.68 -6.96
C PRO A 243 19.88 14.64 -6.60
N VAL A 244 21.15 14.95 -6.83
CA VAL A 244 22.26 14.05 -6.48
C VAL A 244 22.39 13.88 -4.96
N GLU A 245 21.92 14.88 -4.19
CA GLU A 245 21.88 14.92 -2.73
C GLU A 245 20.98 13.83 -2.15
N TRP A 246 19.96 13.38 -2.89
CA TRP A 246 19.04 12.32 -2.46
C TRP A 246 19.73 10.97 -2.25
N ARG A 247 21.01 10.83 -2.62
CA ARG A 247 21.89 9.74 -2.18
C ARG A 247 21.87 9.51 -0.65
N GLY A 248 21.52 10.54 0.13
CA GLY A 248 21.36 10.48 1.60
C GLY A 248 20.04 9.88 2.10
N MET A 249 19.04 9.67 1.23
CA MET A 249 17.71 9.15 1.61
C MET A 249 17.71 7.62 1.63
N THR A 250 18.55 7.03 2.48
CA THR A 250 18.89 5.60 2.47
C THR A 250 17.74 4.65 2.82
N ASN A 251 16.57 5.16 3.24
CA ASN A 251 15.37 4.35 3.49
C ASN A 251 14.38 4.31 2.32
N LEU A 252 14.64 5.03 1.21
CA LEU A 252 13.78 4.96 0.05
C LEU A 252 13.65 3.51 -0.46
N LEU A 253 12.41 3.07 -0.62
CA LEU A 253 12.04 1.77 -1.18
C LEU A 253 11.33 1.95 -2.53
N TYR A 254 10.49 2.98 -2.63
CA TYR A 254 9.59 3.21 -3.75
C TYR A 254 9.65 4.69 -4.15
N VAL A 255 9.97 4.96 -5.41
CA VAL A 255 9.83 6.28 -6.03
C VAL A 255 9.12 6.13 -7.36
N ASN A 256 8.04 6.89 -7.53
CA ASN A 256 7.31 7.02 -8.78
C ASN A 256 7.17 8.50 -9.14
N LEU A 257 7.84 8.91 -10.22
CA LEU A 257 7.70 10.24 -10.82
C LEU A 257 7.23 10.14 -12.28
N SER A 258 6.57 9.04 -12.62
CA SER A 258 6.10 8.81 -14.00
C SER A 258 5.16 9.91 -14.47
N ASN A 259 5.14 10.17 -15.78
CA ASN A 259 4.28 11.19 -16.38
C ASN A 259 4.49 12.60 -15.78
N THR A 260 5.74 12.99 -15.59
CA THR A 260 6.15 14.34 -15.15
C THR A 260 7.16 14.96 -16.12
N ASP A 261 7.50 16.22 -15.92
CA ASP A 261 8.47 16.96 -16.74
C ASP A 261 9.91 16.87 -16.17
N ILE A 262 10.20 15.86 -15.34
CA ILE A 262 11.55 15.59 -14.84
C ILE A 262 12.50 15.31 -16.01
N ALA A 263 13.63 15.99 -16.01
CA ALA A 263 14.67 15.93 -17.03
C ALA A 263 16.04 15.64 -16.41
N GLY A 264 17.11 15.78 -17.21
CA GLY A 264 18.47 15.49 -16.78
C GLY A 264 18.76 14.00 -16.80
N THR A 265 19.76 13.57 -16.01
CA THR A 265 20.28 12.19 -16.03
C THR A 265 19.93 11.43 -14.77
N LEU A 266 19.92 10.10 -14.85
CA LEU A 266 19.92 9.23 -13.68
C LEU A 266 21.23 9.42 -12.88
N PRO A 267 21.19 9.80 -11.58
CA PRO A 267 22.41 10.03 -10.81
C PRO A 267 23.15 8.71 -10.51
N PRO A 268 24.40 8.52 -10.95
CA PRO A 268 25.17 7.31 -10.58
C PRO A 268 25.40 7.19 -9.07
N THR A 269 25.43 8.33 -8.36
CA THR A 269 25.59 8.40 -6.90
C THR A 269 24.41 7.83 -6.12
N TRP A 270 23.25 7.60 -6.76
CA TRP A 270 22.12 6.89 -6.12
C TRP A 270 22.38 5.40 -5.94
N SER A 271 23.51 4.89 -6.41
CA SER A 271 24.06 3.56 -6.06
C SER A 271 24.15 3.31 -4.55
N THR A 272 24.15 4.34 -3.71
CA THR A 272 24.10 4.21 -2.23
C THR A 272 22.72 3.86 -1.68
N LEU A 273 21.65 3.95 -2.47
CA LEU A 273 20.27 3.65 -2.07
C LEU A 273 20.03 2.13 -2.03
N GLY A 274 20.78 1.41 -1.20
CA GLY A 274 20.77 -0.06 -1.16
C GLY A 274 19.44 -0.70 -0.73
N LYS A 275 18.46 0.09 -0.25
CA LYS A 275 17.12 -0.40 0.10
C LYS A 275 16.12 -0.36 -1.05
N PHE A 276 16.43 0.38 -2.12
CA PHE A 276 15.49 0.69 -3.18
C PHE A 276 14.95 -0.56 -3.88
N VAL A 277 13.64 -0.60 -4.13
CA VAL A 277 12.91 -1.76 -4.66
C VAL A 277 12.22 -1.42 -5.97
N VAL A 278 11.56 -0.27 -6.05
CA VAL A 278 10.79 0.16 -7.21
C VAL A 278 11.23 1.55 -7.63
N PHE A 279 11.61 1.67 -8.89
CA PHE A 279 11.93 2.91 -9.55
C PHE A 279 11.06 3.05 -10.80
N ASP A 280 10.19 4.05 -10.81
CA ASP A 280 9.36 4.37 -11.96
C ASP A 280 9.55 5.85 -12.35
N MET A 281 10.14 6.06 -13.52
CA MET A 281 10.30 7.36 -14.18
C MET A 281 9.76 7.32 -15.61
N SER A 282 8.80 6.44 -15.88
CA SER A 282 8.21 6.29 -17.21
C SER A 282 7.58 7.61 -17.69
N ASN A 283 7.63 7.87 -19.00
CA ASN A 283 7.10 9.07 -19.64
C ASN A 283 7.62 10.38 -19.02
N THR A 284 8.92 10.46 -18.77
CA THR A 284 9.62 11.68 -18.34
C THR A 284 10.60 12.18 -19.40
N GLN A 285 11.22 13.33 -19.18
CA GLN A 285 12.20 13.94 -20.10
C GLN A 285 13.66 13.53 -19.79
N LEU A 286 13.86 12.41 -19.09
CA LEU A 286 15.19 11.90 -18.75
C LEU A 286 16.05 11.63 -20.00
N VAL A 287 17.33 11.99 -19.93
CA VAL A 287 18.37 11.85 -20.95
C VAL A 287 19.62 11.21 -20.32
N GLY A 288 20.65 10.97 -21.13
CA GLY A 288 21.89 10.33 -20.67
C GLY A 288 21.81 8.81 -20.77
N THR A 289 22.51 8.10 -19.89
CA THR A 289 22.66 6.63 -19.96
C THR A 289 22.13 5.95 -18.71
N LEU A 290 21.90 4.65 -18.81
CA LEU A 290 21.69 3.79 -17.64
C LEU A 290 23.00 3.70 -16.83
N PRO A 291 22.99 3.98 -15.51
CA PRO A 291 24.20 3.97 -14.69
C PRO A 291 24.62 2.54 -14.30
N SER A 292 25.84 2.15 -14.67
CA SER A 292 26.44 0.86 -14.30
C SER A 292 26.61 0.69 -12.77
N GLU A 293 26.80 1.80 -12.07
CA GLU A 293 26.98 1.90 -10.62
C GLU A 293 25.76 1.40 -9.85
N TRP A 294 24.57 1.41 -10.46
CA TRP A 294 23.36 0.88 -9.84
C TRP A 294 23.37 -0.65 -9.70
N SER A 295 24.40 -1.33 -10.21
CA SER A 295 24.72 -2.72 -9.87
C SER A 295 24.87 -2.96 -8.36
N SER A 296 25.14 -1.93 -7.55
CA SER A 296 25.15 -2.03 -6.08
C SER A 296 23.76 -2.09 -5.43
N MET A 297 22.68 -1.79 -6.16
CA MET A 297 21.32 -1.69 -5.62
C MET A 297 20.64 -3.07 -5.56
N GLN A 298 21.19 -3.94 -4.70
CA GLN A 298 20.88 -5.39 -4.62
C GLN A 298 19.42 -5.74 -4.28
N ARG A 299 18.58 -4.77 -3.92
CA ARG A 299 17.15 -4.93 -3.64
C ARG A 299 16.24 -4.45 -4.75
N LEU A 300 16.78 -3.84 -5.81
CA LEU A 300 16.00 -3.34 -6.93
C LEU A 300 15.25 -4.50 -7.59
N ARG A 301 13.93 -4.38 -7.69
CA ARG A 301 13.04 -5.37 -8.28
C ARG A 301 12.42 -4.89 -9.59
N GLN A 302 12.04 -3.62 -9.63
CA GLN A 302 11.41 -3.00 -10.78
C GLN A 302 12.14 -1.72 -11.15
N PHE A 303 12.50 -1.63 -12.42
CA PHE A 303 13.08 -0.45 -13.04
C PHE A 303 12.30 -0.13 -14.31
N ASP A 304 11.57 0.99 -14.28
CA ASP A 304 10.81 1.50 -15.43
C ASP A 304 11.28 2.92 -15.78
N VAL A 305 11.76 3.06 -17.02
CA VAL A 305 12.13 4.33 -17.64
C VAL A 305 11.60 4.39 -19.07
N SER A 306 10.52 3.66 -19.34
CA SER A 306 9.87 3.64 -20.65
C SER A 306 9.40 5.04 -21.05
N GLY A 307 9.37 5.36 -22.35
CA GLY A 307 8.94 6.66 -22.84
C GLY A 307 9.86 7.84 -22.46
N THR A 308 11.12 7.57 -22.14
CA THR A 308 12.15 8.60 -21.87
C THR A 308 13.10 8.78 -23.06
N ARG A 309 14.04 9.72 -22.96
CA ARG A 309 15.07 9.98 -23.99
C ARG A 309 16.44 9.40 -23.60
N LEU A 310 16.46 8.42 -22.70
CA LEU A 310 17.68 7.72 -22.31
C LEU A 310 18.29 7.00 -23.51
N ALA A 311 19.61 7.08 -23.63
CA ALA A 311 20.41 6.56 -24.74
C ALA A 311 21.60 5.73 -24.22
N GLY A 312 22.44 5.25 -25.13
CA GLY A 312 23.56 4.36 -24.80
C GLY A 312 23.10 2.91 -24.62
N THR A 313 23.91 2.10 -23.94
CA THR A 313 23.74 0.64 -23.89
C THR A 313 23.12 0.16 -22.58
N LEU A 314 22.60 -1.07 -22.59
CA LEU A 314 22.26 -1.81 -21.36
C LEU A 314 23.55 -2.10 -20.57
N PRO A 315 23.64 -1.78 -19.27
CA PRO A 315 24.86 -2.01 -18.48
C PRO A 315 25.05 -3.50 -18.14
N PRO A 316 26.10 -4.18 -18.64
CA PRO A 316 26.33 -5.60 -18.32
C PRO A 316 26.49 -5.85 -16.82
N GLU A 317 27.00 -4.87 -16.07
CA GLU A 317 27.22 -4.93 -14.62
C GLU A 317 25.93 -5.19 -13.83
N TRP A 318 24.76 -4.91 -14.40
CA TRP A 318 23.49 -5.20 -13.76
C TRP A 318 23.22 -6.70 -13.60
N CYS A 319 24.04 -7.58 -14.20
CA CYS A 319 23.97 -9.04 -14.04
C CYS A 319 23.93 -9.52 -12.57
N VAL A 320 24.45 -8.70 -11.63
CA VAL A 320 24.49 -9.02 -10.21
C VAL A 320 23.19 -8.68 -9.46
N LEU A 321 22.22 -8.01 -10.11
CA LEU A 321 20.96 -7.59 -9.50
C LEU A 321 19.98 -8.77 -9.40
N GLN A 322 20.26 -9.70 -8.50
CA GLN A 322 19.53 -10.97 -8.38
C GLN A 322 18.06 -10.84 -7.98
N LYS A 323 17.62 -9.65 -7.52
CA LYS A 323 16.23 -9.33 -7.22
C LYS A 323 15.50 -8.62 -8.35
N LEU A 324 16.20 -8.17 -9.39
CA LEU A 324 15.60 -7.47 -10.53
C LEU A 324 14.74 -8.46 -11.31
N THR A 325 13.43 -8.20 -11.36
CA THR A 325 12.46 -9.03 -12.07
C THR A 325 11.77 -8.29 -13.20
N ARG A 326 11.67 -6.96 -13.14
CA ARG A 326 10.96 -6.16 -14.16
C ARG A 326 11.85 -5.04 -14.67
N VAL A 327 12.13 -5.07 -15.97
CA VAL A 327 12.93 -4.07 -16.68
C VAL A 327 12.10 -3.56 -17.86
N LEU A 328 11.63 -2.32 -17.76
CA LEU A 328 10.75 -1.68 -18.73
C LEU A 328 11.48 -0.47 -19.32
N LEU A 329 11.89 -0.60 -20.58
CA LEU A 329 12.76 0.34 -21.30
C LEU A 329 12.17 0.75 -22.65
N ALA A 330 10.90 0.42 -22.88
CA ALA A 330 10.23 0.66 -24.14
C ALA A 330 10.26 2.15 -24.52
N HIS A 331 10.27 2.47 -25.82
CA HIS A 331 10.26 3.85 -26.30
C HIS A 331 11.39 4.72 -25.71
N THR A 332 12.63 4.22 -25.78
CA THR A 332 13.84 4.96 -25.39
C THR A 332 14.82 5.05 -26.55
N ALA A 333 15.82 5.92 -26.44
CA ALA A 333 16.91 6.03 -27.42
C ALA A 333 18.08 5.06 -27.16
N LEU A 334 17.86 4.02 -26.34
CA LEU A 334 18.85 2.98 -26.05
C LEU A 334 19.28 2.24 -27.31
N ASN A 335 20.55 1.89 -27.40
CA ASN A 335 21.16 1.26 -28.56
C ASN A 335 22.23 0.22 -28.13
N GLY A 336 22.97 -0.33 -29.09
CA GLY A 336 23.95 -1.38 -28.84
C GLY A 336 23.31 -2.76 -28.87
N THR A 337 23.81 -3.69 -28.05
CA THR A 337 23.41 -5.10 -28.04
C THR A 337 22.86 -5.54 -26.70
N LEU A 338 22.12 -6.67 -26.69
CA LEU A 338 21.68 -7.34 -25.48
C LEU A 338 22.88 -7.97 -24.73
N PRO A 339 23.15 -7.63 -23.45
CA PRO A 339 24.26 -8.19 -22.69
C PRO A 339 24.10 -9.69 -22.47
N THR A 340 25.16 -10.47 -22.71
CA THR A 340 25.12 -11.93 -22.48
C THR A 340 24.97 -12.25 -20.98
N GLU A 341 25.52 -11.38 -20.14
CA GLU A 341 25.55 -11.43 -18.68
C GLU A 341 24.14 -11.40 -18.07
N TYR A 342 23.15 -10.81 -18.76
CA TYR A 342 21.77 -10.78 -18.29
C TYR A 342 21.14 -12.16 -18.17
N GLY A 343 21.72 -13.21 -18.78
CA GLY A 343 21.33 -14.60 -18.53
C GLY A 343 21.46 -15.03 -17.05
N ALA A 344 22.25 -14.34 -16.24
CA ALA A 344 22.40 -14.59 -14.80
C ALA A 344 21.30 -13.96 -13.93
N LEU A 345 20.36 -13.22 -14.52
CA LEU A 345 19.25 -12.59 -13.82
C LEU A 345 18.04 -13.52 -13.68
N HIS A 346 17.06 -13.09 -12.90
CA HIS A 346 15.79 -13.79 -12.70
C HIS A 346 14.61 -12.96 -13.23
N LEU A 347 14.76 -12.42 -14.44
CA LEU A 347 13.76 -11.55 -15.06
C LEU A 347 12.43 -12.28 -15.29
N GLU A 348 11.34 -11.57 -14.96
CA GLU A 348 9.95 -11.95 -15.23
C GLU A 348 9.37 -11.12 -16.39
N VAL A 349 9.78 -9.85 -16.50
CA VAL A 349 9.30 -8.90 -17.51
C VAL A 349 10.51 -8.16 -18.07
N LEU A 350 10.70 -8.24 -19.38
CA LEU A 350 11.66 -7.45 -20.13
C LEU A 350 10.98 -6.80 -21.33
N ASP A 351 10.75 -5.49 -21.26
CA ASP A 351 10.22 -4.73 -22.38
C ASP A 351 11.29 -3.77 -22.89
N VAL A 352 11.72 -3.98 -24.13
CA VAL A 352 12.69 -3.11 -24.82
C VAL A 352 12.15 -2.66 -26.17
N ALA A 353 10.83 -2.69 -26.36
CA ALA A 353 10.19 -2.33 -27.60
C ALA A 353 10.50 -0.88 -28.01
N HIS A 354 10.53 -0.59 -29.31
CA HIS A 354 10.81 0.75 -29.82
C HIS A 354 12.13 1.35 -29.29
N THR A 355 13.21 0.57 -29.35
CA THR A 355 14.57 1.01 -29.04
C THR A 355 15.51 0.78 -30.22
N GLY A 356 16.68 1.42 -30.20
CA GLY A 356 17.75 1.19 -31.17
C GLY A 356 18.61 -0.04 -30.87
N LEU A 357 18.17 -0.97 -30.01
CA LEU A 357 18.90 -2.19 -29.71
C LEU A 357 19.00 -3.10 -30.94
N SER A 358 20.13 -3.76 -31.08
CA SER A 358 20.54 -4.53 -32.25
C SER A 358 21.30 -5.79 -31.87
N GLY A 359 21.75 -6.57 -32.86
CA GLY A 359 22.51 -7.81 -32.65
C GLY A 359 21.58 -9.01 -32.48
N THR A 360 22.01 -10.02 -31.73
CA THR A 360 21.25 -11.27 -31.56
C THR A 360 20.87 -11.53 -30.11
N ILE A 361 19.76 -12.25 -29.88
CA ILE A 361 19.45 -12.77 -28.55
C ILE A 361 20.60 -13.68 -28.08
N PRO A 362 21.26 -13.40 -26.94
CA PRO A 362 22.35 -14.23 -26.45
C PRO A 362 21.86 -15.64 -26.07
N ALA A 363 22.61 -16.69 -26.42
CA ALA A 363 22.26 -18.06 -26.06
C ALA A 363 22.15 -18.26 -24.53
N ALA A 364 22.94 -17.50 -23.75
CA ALA A 364 22.88 -17.51 -22.29
C ALA A 364 21.50 -17.10 -21.75
N TRP A 365 20.68 -16.35 -22.50
CA TRP A 365 19.34 -15.97 -22.06
C TRP A 365 18.36 -17.15 -21.98
N GLY A 366 18.73 -18.33 -22.50
CA GLY A 366 17.98 -19.57 -22.26
C GLY A 366 17.79 -19.90 -20.76
N SER A 367 18.65 -19.40 -19.87
CA SER A 367 18.48 -19.55 -18.41
C SER A 367 17.44 -18.61 -17.79
N LEU A 368 16.91 -17.62 -18.53
CA LEU A 368 15.84 -16.74 -18.08
C LEU A 368 14.48 -17.45 -18.10
N VAL A 369 14.34 -18.48 -17.27
CA VAL A 369 13.17 -19.38 -17.22
C VAL A 369 11.96 -18.80 -16.48
N ASN A 370 12.09 -17.62 -15.88
CA ASN A 370 11.00 -16.94 -15.17
C ASN A 370 10.25 -15.93 -16.05
N LEU A 371 10.69 -15.74 -17.31
CA LEU A 371 10.10 -14.75 -18.19
C LEU A 371 8.62 -15.07 -18.47
N THR A 372 7.78 -14.08 -18.21
CA THR A 372 6.34 -14.07 -18.49
C THR A 372 5.99 -13.11 -19.61
N HIS A 373 6.79 -12.05 -19.79
CA HIS A 373 6.64 -11.07 -20.85
C HIS A 373 8.02 -10.65 -21.37
N VAL A 374 8.18 -10.70 -22.70
CA VAL A 374 9.35 -10.21 -23.40
C VAL A 374 8.88 -9.51 -24.67
N ASP A 375 9.30 -8.27 -24.89
CA ASP A 375 8.96 -7.54 -26.11
C ASP A 375 10.20 -6.88 -26.75
N PHE A 376 10.48 -7.27 -28.00
CA PHE A 376 11.51 -6.71 -28.87
C PHE A 376 10.91 -6.01 -30.10
N SER A 377 9.61 -5.76 -30.10
CA SER A 377 8.92 -5.10 -31.21
C SER A 377 9.63 -3.80 -31.56
N GLU A 378 9.79 -3.53 -32.86
CA GLU A 378 10.37 -2.26 -33.34
C GLU A 378 11.79 -2.00 -32.80
N THR A 379 12.59 -3.07 -32.72
CA THR A 379 14.05 -3.04 -32.51
C THR A 379 14.79 -3.58 -33.74
N GLN A 380 16.12 -3.57 -33.70
CA GLN A 380 16.99 -4.23 -34.69
C GLN A 380 17.55 -5.56 -34.17
N VAL A 381 17.04 -6.07 -33.06
CA VAL A 381 17.44 -7.38 -32.51
C VAL A 381 16.94 -8.47 -33.46
N ALA A 382 17.80 -9.45 -33.74
CA ALA A 382 17.54 -10.54 -34.67
C ALA A 382 17.99 -11.90 -34.09
N GLY A 383 17.88 -12.96 -34.90
CA GLY A 383 18.34 -14.29 -34.53
C GLY A 383 17.25 -15.14 -33.88
N CYS A 384 17.65 -16.32 -33.42
CA CYS A 384 16.71 -17.34 -32.97
C CYS A 384 16.43 -17.25 -31.47
N LEU A 385 15.18 -17.56 -31.10
CA LEU A 385 14.83 -17.71 -29.69
C LEU A 385 15.62 -18.88 -29.06
N PRO A 386 16.10 -18.74 -27.82
CA PRO A 386 16.63 -19.85 -27.05
C PRO A 386 15.65 -21.03 -27.02
N LYS A 387 16.17 -22.26 -27.06
CA LYS A 387 15.33 -23.47 -27.07
C LYS A 387 14.43 -23.54 -25.84
N GLU A 388 14.93 -23.13 -24.69
CA GLU A 388 14.21 -23.08 -23.42
C GLU A 388 12.99 -22.15 -23.51
N TRP A 389 13.10 -21.02 -24.21
CA TRP A 389 11.98 -20.11 -24.40
C TRP A 389 10.89 -20.71 -25.30
N LEU A 390 11.30 -21.39 -26.38
CA LEU A 390 10.38 -22.10 -27.28
C LEU A 390 9.68 -23.27 -26.56
N CYS A 391 10.43 -24.10 -25.86
CA CYS A 391 9.94 -25.39 -25.35
C CYS A 391 9.37 -25.33 -23.95
N THR A 392 9.90 -24.47 -23.08
CA THR A 392 9.48 -24.37 -21.67
C THR A 392 8.49 -23.24 -21.47
N LEU A 393 8.73 -22.08 -22.09
CA LEU A 393 7.88 -20.89 -21.92
C LEU A 393 6.80 -20.79 -23.01
N GLY A 394 6.96 -21.48 -24.14
CA GLY A 394 6.03 -21.40 -25.27
C GLY A 394 6.06 -20.05 -25.99
N LEU A 395 7.16 -19.29 -25.86
CA LEU A 395 7.33 -18.02 -26.56
C LEU A 395 7.52 -18.26 -28.05
N THR A 396 7.00 -17.35 -28.87
CA THR A 396 7.15 -17.39 -30.33
C THR A 396 7.81 -16.11 -30.84
N THR A 397 8.45 -16.16 -31.99
CA THR A 397 9.11 -14.98 -32.57
C THR A 397 8.13 -13.83 -32.80
N SER A 398 6.87 -14.13 -33.19
CA SER A 398 5.82 -13.12 -33.28
C SER A 398 5.36 -12.62 -31.91
N GLY A 399 5.27 -13.51 -30.91
CA GLY A 399 4.84 -13.17 -29.56
C GLY A 399 5.81 -12.28 -28.78
N VAL A 400 7.10 -12.27 -29.18
CA VAL A 400 8.13 -11.38 -28.61
C VAL A 400 8.51 -10.22 -29.54
N GLY A 401 7.74 -9.97 -30.62
CA GLY A 401 7.98 -8.81 -31.49
C GLY A 401 9.09 -8.96 -32.56
N LEU A 402 9.70 -10.14 -32.74
CA LEU A 402 10.80 -10.40 -33.69
C LEU A 402 10.33 -10.79 -35.10
N SER A 403 9.09 -10.48 -35.48
CA SER A 403 8.47 -10.99 -36.70
C SER A 403 9.17 -10.57 -38.01
N SER A 404 9.90 -9.44 -38.03
CA SER A 404 10.56 -8.86 -39.21
C SER A 404 12.09 -9.03 -39.26
N ALA A 405 12.73 -9.37 -38.14
CA ALA A 405 14.19 -9.43 -38.01
C ALA A 405 14.72 -10.88 -38.12
N VAL A 406 15.26 -11.24 -39.28
CA VAL A 406 15.93 -12.53 -39.61
C VAL A 406 15.38 -13.75 -38.85
N SER A 407 14.14 -14.13 -39.17
CA SER A 407 13.53 -15.40 -38.72
C SER A 407 13.71 -16.55 -39.72
N ARG A 408 14.27 -16.28 -40.92
CA ARG A 408 14.52 -17.31 -41.94
C ARG A 408 15.64 -18.26 -41.49
N GLY A 409 15.27 -19.48 -41.13
CA GLY A 409 16.19 -20.53 -40.70
C GLY A 409 16.23 -20.78 -39.19
N CYS A 410 15.45 -20.04 -38.40
CA CYS A 410 15.30 -20.35 -36.98
C CYS A 410 14.36 -21.55 -36.78
N PRO A 411 14.72 -22.51 -35.91
CA PRO A 411 13.88 -23.66 -35.65
C PRO A 411 12.60 -23.22 -34.95
N SER A 412 11.47 -23.76 -35.38
CA SER A 412 10.21 -23.64 -34.67
C SER A 412 10.21 -24.54 -33.44
N ALA A 413 9.26 -24.32 -32.51
CA ALA A 413 9.08 -25.24 -31.39
C ALA A 413 8.88 -26.70 -31.86
N ALA A 414 8.20 -26.92 -32.99
CA ALA A 414 8.02 -28.26 -33.55
C ALA A 414 9.33 -28.93 -34.02
N ASP A 415 10.35 -28.13 -34.37
CA ASP A 415 11.62 -28.62 -34.90
C ASP A 415 12.62 -29.02 -33.80
N VAL A 416 12.61 -28.31 -32.66
CA VAL A 416 13.63 -28.46 -31.60
C VAL A 416 13.10 -28.91 -30.25
N CYS A 417 11.82 -28.69 -29.98
CA CYS A 417 11.17 -29.34 -28.87
C CYS A 417 10.89 -30.75 -29.36
N GLY A 418 11.69 -31.72 -28.91
CA GLY A 418 11.33 -33.13 -29.09
C GLY A 418 9.89 -33.35 -28.65
N THR A 419 9.28 -34.49 -28.97
CA THR A 419 7.93 -34.84 -28.48
C THR A 419 7.96 -34.99 -26.95
N ALA A 420 8.09 -33.87 -26.24
CA ALA A 420 7.84 -33.73 -24.84
C ALA A 420 6.33 -33.91 -24.76
N HIS A 421 5.95 -35.09 -24.27
CA HIS A 421 4.65 -35.32 -23.70
C HIS A 421 4.19 -34.04 -23.02
N SER A 422 3.06 -33.53 -23.52
CA SER A 422 2.21 -32.53 -22.87
C SER A 422 2.30 -32.68 -21.34
N ALA A 423 3.17 -31.90 -20.73
CA ALA A 423 3.23 -31.72 -19.29
C ALA A 423 2.53 -30.40 -19.00
N ARG A 424 1.24 -30.35 -19.32
CA ARG A 424 0.20 -29.45 -18.78
C ARG A 424 -1.17 -29.84 -19.31
N GLY A 425 -1.49 -31.12 -19.16
CA GLY A 425 -2.86 -31.58 -18.98
C GLY A 425 -2.81 -32.59 -17.86
N LEU A 426 -3.51 -32.35 -16.75
CA LEU A 426 -3.80 -33.45 -15.84
C LEU A 426 -4.45 -34.53 -16.71
N THR A 427 -3.78 -35.67 -16.90
CA THR A 427 -4.36 -36.81 -17.59
C THR A 427 -5.71 -37.12 -16.93
N TRP A 428 -6.69 -37.58 -17.70
CA TRP A 428 -8.05 -37.86 -17.21
C TRP A 428 -8.06 -38.66 -15.89
N TRP A 429 -7.09 -39.55 -15.67
CA TRP A 429 -6.96 -40.31 -14.43
C TRP A 429 -6.46 -39.48 -13.24
N MET A 430 -5.62 -38.45 -13.44
CA MET A 430 -5.23 -37.51 -12.38
C MET A 430 -6.37 -36.56 -12.02
N ILE A 431 -7.15 -36.10 -13.01
CA ILE A 431 -8.41 -35.35 -12.75
C ILE A 431 -9.39 -36.25 -11.99
N ALA A 432 -9.53 -37.52 -12.40
CA ALA A 432 -10.37 -38.48 -11.69
C ALA A 432 -9.89 -38.70 -10.25
N LEU A 433 -8.58 -38.76 -9.98
CA LEU A 433 -8.03 -38.88 -8.63
C LEU A 433 -8.25 -37.62 -7.77
N ILE A 434 -8.11 -36.43 -8.35
CA ILE A 434 -8.37 -35.16 -7.65
C ILE A 434 -9.86 -35.02 -7.33
N VAL A 435 -10.74 -35.38 -8.27
CA VAL A 435 -12.19 -35.41 -8.06
C VAL A 435 -12.55 -36.48 -7.03
N LEU A 436 -11.94 -37.67 -7.07
CA LEU A 436 -12.17 -38.71 -6.06
C LEU A 436 -11.71 -38.25 -4.67
N ALA A 437 -10.53 -37.62 -4.58
CA ALA A 437 -10.01 -37.08 -3.32
C ALA A 437 -10.92 -35.98 -2.78
N GLY A 438 -11.39 -35.07 -3.64
CA GLY A 438 -12.35 -34.03 -3.27
C GLY A 438 -13.69 -34.59 -2.80
N VAL A 439 -14.23 -35.60 -3.49
CA VAL A 439 -15.48 -36.29 -3.10
C VAL A 439 -15.31 -37.03 -1.77
N LEU A 440 -14.18 -37.70 -1.54
CA LEU A 440 -13.88 -38.36 -0.26
C LEU A 440 -13.72 -37.36 0.88
N LEU A 441 -13.11 -36.19 0.62
CA LEU A 441 -12.92 -35.13 1.61
C LEU A 441 -14.25 -34.45 1.97
N LEU A 442 -15.12 -34.22 0.98
CA LEU A 442 -16.49 -33.74 1.19
C LEU A 442 -17.38 -34.78 1.90
N ALA A 443 -17.21 -36.08 1.62
CA ALA A 443 -17.91 -37.14 2.33
C ALA A 443 -17.42 -37.25 3.78
N ALA A 444 -16.12 -37.10 4.04
CA ALA A 444 -15.55 -37.06 5.39
C ALA A 444 -16.01 -35.83 6.18
N LEU A 445 -16.03 -34.65 5.55
CA LEU A 445 -16.57 -33.42 6.14
C LEU A 445 -18.08 -33.55 6.39
N GLY A 446 -18.85 -34.10 5.44
CA GLY A 446 -20.27 -34.38 5.59
C GLY A 446 -20.56 -35.35 6.74
N TRP A 447 -19.74 -36.40 6.91
CA TRP A 447 -19.83 -37.32 8.03
C TRP A 447 -19.43 -36.67 9.37
N TRP A 448 -18.42 -35.78 9.35
CA TRP A 448 -18.00 -35.00 10.51
C TRP A 448 -19.08 -34.00 10.97
N PHE A 449 -19.73 -33.30 10.03
CA PHE A 449 -20.87 -32.42 10.34
C PHE A 449 -22.10 -33.23 10.79
N ARG A 450 -22.38 -34.38 10.18
CA ARG A 450 -23.51 -35.24 10.54
C ARG A 450 -23.32 -35.92 11.91
N SER A 451 -22.09 -36.22 12.29
CA SER A 451 -21.76 -36.75 13.63
C SER A 451 -21.83 -35.67 14.72
N ARG A 452 -21.56 -34.39 14.38
CA ARG A 452 -21.78 -33.25 15.29
C ARG A 452 -23.24 -32.77 15.36
N ALA A 453 -24.05 -33.01 14.32
CA ALA A 453 -25.46 -32.62 14.30
C ALA A 453 -26.38 -33.48 15.20
N ASN A 454 -25.89 -34.60 15.73
CA ASN A 454 -26.62 -35.44 16.69
C ASN A 454 -26.39 -35.04 18.16
N ILE A 455 -25.64 -33.95 18.41
CA ILE A 455 -25.44 -33.39 19.75
C ILE A 455 -25.85 -31.92 19.69
N LEU A 456 -27.15 -31.65 19.81
CA LEU A 456 -27.76 -30.48 20.48
C LEU A 456 -29.28 -30.47 20.22
N PRO A 457 -30.14 -30.36 21.24
CA PRO A 457 -31.60 -30.31 21.06
C PRO A 457 -32.09 -28.89 20.71
N ALA A 458 -32.96 -28.87 19.70
CA ALA A 458 -34.13 -28.03 19.47
C ALA A 458 -34.34 -26.71 20.25
N GLY A 459 -34.53 -25.63 19.49
CA GLY A 459 -35.10 -24.37 19.96
C GLY A 459 -35.41 -23.37 18.83
N THR A 460 -36.25 -23.80 17.88
CA THR A 460 -37.36 -23.11 17.15
C THR A 460 -37.35 -21.60 16.83
N PRO A 461 -38.09 -21.19 15.77
CA PRO A 461 -37.57 -20.36 14.68
C PRO A 461 -38.40 -19.08 14.46
N ASP A 462 -38.02 -18.34 13.40
CA ASP A 462 -38.85 -17.45 12.53
C ASP A 462 -38.14 -16.10 12.31
N VAL A 463 -37.99 -15.53 11.11
CA VAL A 463 -38.57 -15.79 9.77
C VAL A 463 -37.69 -15.02 8.74
N TRP A 464 -37.35 -15.70 7.64
CA TRP A 464 -37.23 -15.26 6.22
C TRP A 464 -36.60 -13.89 5.89
N ASN A 465 -35.41 -13.90 5.26
CA ASN A 465 -35.17 -13.80 3.79
C ASN A 465 -35.26 -12.35 3.28
N GLU A 466 -34.44 -11.86 2.35
CA GLU A 466 -33.84 -12.53 1.20
C GLU A 466 -32.80 -11.58 0.56
N GLN A 467 -31.68 -12.15 0.08
CA GLN A 467 -31.05 -11.87 -1.24
C GLN A 467 -30.54 -10.44 -1.55
N ARG A 468 -29.43 -10.22 -2.25
CA ARG A 468 -28.42 -11.03 -2.97
C ARG A 468 -27.38 -10.02 -3.46
N GLY A 469 -26.12 -10.44 -3.61
CA GLY A 469 -25.28 -9.95 -4.71
C GLY A 469 -24.08 -9.09 -4.32
N ASP A 470 -23.03 -9.78 -3.87
CA ASP A 470 -21.65 -9.30 -3.94
C ASP A 470 -21.19 -9.12 -5.40
N ALA A 471 -20.47 -8.04 -5.66
CA ALA A 471 -19.30 -7.99 -6.55
C ALA A 471 -18.47 -6.75 -6.19
N ALA A 472 -17.62 -6.88 -5.17
CA ALA A 472 -16.55 -5.94 -4.88
C ALA A 472 -15.23 -6.55 -5.35
N GLU A 473 -14.59 -5.89 -6.32
CA GLU A 473 -13.15 -5.96 -6.51
C GLU A 473 -12.47 -5.44 -5.24
N THR A 474 -11.47 -6.14 -4.72
CA THR A 474 -10.66 -5.62 -3.61
C THR A 474 -9.20 -5.95 -3.83
N TYR A 475 -8.43 -4.88 -3.80
CA TYR A 475 -6.99 -4.78 -3.92
C TYR A 475 -6.27 -5.64 -2.88
N LEU A 476 -5.23 -6.34 -3.35
CA LEU A 476 -4.22 -6.99 -2.55
C LEU A 476 -3.22 -5.95 -2.05
N TYR A 477 -3.14 -5.70 -0.73
CA TYR A 477 -1.88 -5.46 -0.02
C TYR A 477 -2.08 -5.61 1.49
N THR A 478 -1.67 -6.75 2.06
CA THR A 478 -1.19 -6.84 3.44
C THR A 478 -0.14 -7.93 3.54
N SER A 479 1.08 -7.56 3.93
CA SER A 479 1.84 -8.19 5.02
C SER A 479 3.23 -7.57 5.12
N LEU A 480 3.46 -6.90 6.25
CA LEU A 480 4.76 -6.52 6.80
C LEU A 480 5.58 -7.78 7.15
N PRO A 481 6.92 -7.70 7.16
CA PRO A 481 7.71 -8.47 8.11
C PRO A 481 8.28 -7.57 9.21
N GLU A 482 8.25 -8.12 10.43
CA GLU A 482 8.81 -7.60 11.68
C GLU A 482 10.29 -7.22 11.54
N GLN A 483 10.67 -6.13 12.24
CA GLN A 483 12.06 -5.70 12.41
C GLN A 483 12.77 -6.56 13.46
N GLU A 484 13.92 -7.14 13.09
CA GLU A 484 14.96 -7.47 14.06
C GLU A 484 15.94 -6.30 14.21
N HIS A 485 16.14 -5.88 15.46
CA HIS A 485 17.20 -4.97 15.88
C HIS A 485 18.57 -5.65 15.75
N SER A 486 19.51 -5.00 15.04
CA SER A 486 20.94 -5.26 15.19
C SER A 486 21.67 -3.93 15.37
N SER A 487 22.41 -3.87 16.47
CA SER A 487 23.20 -2.74 16.98
C SER A 487 24.38 -2.34 16.08
N ASN A 488 24.72 -1.06 16.21
CA ASN A 488 25.84 -0.33 15.59
C ASN A 488 27.19 -1.07 15.52
N GLY A 489 27.89 -0.85 14.41
CA GLY A 489 29.34 -0.91 14.30
C GLY A 489 29.79 0.11 13.25
N ASP A 490 30.60 1.08 13.67
CA ASP A 490 31.31 2.01 12.78
C ASP A 490 32.15 1.25 11.75
N ALA A 491 32.06 1.67 10.48
CA ALA A 491 33.02 1.26 9.45
C ALA A 491 33.36 2.44 8.54
N THR A 492 34.61 2.88 8.69
CA THR A 492 35.34 3.78 7.80
C THR A 492 35.40 3.25 6.37
N SER A 493 35.26 4.17 5.42
CA SER A 493 35.66 4.11 4.00
C SER A 493 36.56 2.92 3.64
N ALA A 494 35.98 1.88 3.04
CA ALA A 494 36.70 0.83 2.34
C ALA A 494 36.12 0.72 0.92
N ASP A 495 37.01 0.64 -0.07
CA ASP A 495 36.68 0.46 -1.47
C ASP A 495 35.70 -0.71 -1.65
N VAL A 496 34.50 -0.41 -2.14
CA VAL A 496 33.48 -1.39 -2.47
C VAL A 496 33.95 -2.13 -3.72
N VAL A 497 34.47 -3.34 -3.54
CA VAL A 497 34.73 -4.27 -4.64
C VAL A 497 33.37 -4.66 -5.23
N VAL A 498 33.03 -4.08 -6.39
CA VAL A 498 31.85 -4.45 -7.17
C VAL A 498 32.02 -5.91 -7.60
N PRO A 499 31.04 -6.80 -7.37
CA PRO A 499 31.11 -8.15 -7.92
C PRO A 499 31.09 -8.05 -9.44
N VAL A 500 32.19 -8.45 -10.07
CA VAL A 500 32.32 -8.45 -11.53
C VAL A 500 31.56 -9.64 -12.10
N CYS A 501 30.83 -9.43 -13.20
CA CYS A 501 30.21 -10.49 -13.99
C CYS A 501 31.30 -11.47 -14.45
N GLY A 502 31.51 -12.55 -13.71
CA GLY A 502 32.52 -13.57 -14.00
C GLY A 502 31.88 -14.83 -14.56
N SER A 503 32.28 -15.22 -15.77
CA SER A 503 31.97 -16.53 -16.34
C SER A 503 32.45 -17.62 -15.37
N LYS A 504 31.55 -18.52 -14.98
CA LYS A 504 31.98 -19.84 -14.50
C LYS A 504 32.39 -20.66 -15.71
N ASP A 505 33.56 -20.35 -16.29
CA ASP A 505 34.24 -21.30 -17.16
C ASP A 505 34.71 -22.48 -16.28
N ARG A 506 33.91 -23.55 -16.30
CA ARG A 506 34.33 -24.85 -15.79
C ARG A 506 35.41 -25.39 -16.71
N THR A 507 36.65 -25.25 -16.30
CA THR A 507 37.73 -26.15 -16.70
C THR A 507 37.65 -27.41 -15.85
N SER A 508 37.33 -28.55 -16.48
CA SER A 508 37.91 -29.88 -16.25
C SER A 508 37.16 -30.91 -17.10
#